data_AF-A0A4Q2YM93-F1
#
_entry.id   AF-A0A4Q2YM93-F1
#
_cell.length_a   1.000
_cell.length_b   1.000
_cell.length_c   1.000
_cell.angle_alpha   90.00
_cell.angle_beta   90.00
_cell.angle_gamma   90.00
#
_symmetry.space_group_name_H-M   'P 1'
#
loop_
_entity.id
_entity.type
_entity.pdbx_description
1 polymer ?
#
loop_
_entity_poly.entity_id
_entity_poly.type
_entity_poly.pdbx_seq_one_letter_code
_entity_poly.pdbx_strand_id
1 'polypeptide(L)' 'NEIMRLSRRWAERRYKNIVYWNELDHGGHFAAWEQPELFAADVRAALAQMTL' A
#
# COMPACT_ATOMS: atom_id res chain seq x y z
N ASN A 1 -0.23 -4.11 -12.94
CA ASN A 1 -0.20 -2.99 -13.89
C ASN A 1 0.53 -1.76 -13.29
N GLU A 2 1.53 -2.00 -12.45
CA GLU A 2 2.30 -0.96 -11.74
C GLU A 2 3.70 -0.92 -12.35
N ILE A 3 4.25 0.28 -12.51
CA ILE A 3 5.54 0.53 -13.16
C ILE A 3 6.68 -0.03 -12.30
N MET A 4 6.58 0.13 -10.97
CA MET A 4 7.59 -0.33 -10.02
C MET A 4 6.95 -1.10 -8.87
N ARG A 5 7.09 -2.42 -8.87
CA ARG A 5 6.67 -3.27 -7.74
C ARG A 5 7.86 -3.55 -6.82
N LEU A 6 8.03 -2.72 -5.81
CA LEU A 6 9.09 -2.90 -4.81
C LEU A 6 8.71 -4.01 -3.83
N SER A 7 9.64 -4.90 -3.53
CA SER A 7 9.43 -5.96 -2.53
C SER A 7 9.41 -5.41 -1.11
N ARG A 8 8.65 -6.06 -0.21
CA ARG A 8 8.67 -5.75 1.22
C ARG A 8 10.09 -5.77 1.81
N ARG A 9 10.91 -6.75 1.43
CA ARG A 9 12.32 -6.86 1.84
C ARG A 9 13.14 -5.60 1.50
N TRP A 10 12.89 -4.99 0.34
CA TRP A 10 13.56 -3.73 -0.02
C TRP A 10 13.05 -2.58 0.85
N ALA A 11 11.73 -2.49 1.07
CA ALA A 11 11.11 -1.44 1.87
C ALA A 11 11.60 -1.50 3.33
N GLU A 12 11.69 -2.69 3.93
CA GLU A 12 12.18 -2.90 5.30
C GLU A 12 13.62 -2.42 5.51
N ARG A 13 14.44 -2.43 4.46
CA ARG A 13 15.80 -1.86 4.51
C ARG A 13 15.81 -0.33 4.47
N ARG A 14 14.75 0.30 3.93
CA ARG A 14 14.67 1.74 3.68
C ARG A 14 13.86 2.50 4.73
N TYR A 15 12.83 1.87 5.27
CA TYR A 15 11.92 2.45 6.26
C TYR A 15 12.13 1.76 7.62
N LYS A 16 12.32 2.55 8.68
CA LYS A 16 12.62 2.03 10.02
C LYS A 16 11.42 1.36 10.71
N ASN A 17 10.19 1.74 10.32
CA ASN A 17 8.96 1.24 10.92
C ASN A 17 7.86 1.19 9.85
N ILE A 18 7.62 0.00 9.31
CA ILE A 18 6.49 -0.27 8.41
C ILE A 18 5.35 -0.81 9.27
N VAL A 19 4.36 0.05 9.53
CA VAL A 19 3.20 -0.28 10.37
C VAL A 19 2.11 -1.03 9.63
N TYR A 20 2.06 -0.92 8.30
CA TYR A 20 1.08 -1.57 7.45
C TYR A 20 1.72 -1.97 6.11
N TRP A 21 1.36 -3.15 5.60
CA TRP A 21 1.75 -3.64 4.29
C TRP A 21 0.64 -4.54 3.74
N ASN A 22 0.19 -4.26 2.53
CA ASN A 22 -0.82 -5.05 1.85
C ASN A 22 -0.45 -5.23 0.37
N GLU A 23 -0.84 -6.37 -0.21
CA GLU A 23 -0.64 -6.68 -1.63
C GLU A 23 -2.00 -7.04 -2.22
N LEU A 24 -2.46 -6.24 -3.20
CA LEU A 24 -3.75 -6.41 -3.85
C LEU A 24 -3.57 -7.07 -5.22
N ASP A 25 -4.51 -7.95 -5.57
CA ASP A 25 -4.51 -8.68 -6.85
C ASP A 25 -4.95 -7.81 -8.04
N HIS A 26 -5.59 -6.67 -7.77
CA HIS A 26 -6.17 -5.79 -8.78
C HIS A 26 -5.70 -4.34 -8.63
N GLY A 27 -5.61 -3.63 -9.75
CA GLY A 27 -5.16 -2.24 -9.84
C GLY A 27 -3.78 -2.06 -10.50
N GLY A 28 -3.36 -0.81 -10.58
CA GLY A 28 -2.19 -0.38 -11.33
C GLY A 28 -1.64 0.95 -10.83
N HIS A 29 -0.88 1.60 -11.71
CA HIS A 29 -0.20 2.85 -11.40
C HIS A 29 -1.15 3.96 -10.91
N PHE A 30 -2.38 3.97 -11.41
CA PHE A 30 -3.40 4.93 -11.00
C PHE A 30 -4.39 4.29 -10.02
N ALA A 31 -3.89 3.66 -8.95
CA ALA A 31 -4.68 2.87 -8.00
C ALA A 31 -5.98 3.55 -7.51
N ALA A 32 -5.91 4.85 -7.17
CA ALA A 32 -7.07 5.62 -6.71
C ALA A 32 -8.16 5.82 -7.80
N TRP A 33 -7.78 5.76 -9.07
CA TRP A 33 -8.71 5.88 -10.21
C TRP A 33 -9.16 4.51 -10.71
N GLU A 34 -8.25 3.54 -10.78
CA GLU A 34 -8.51 2.19 -11.29
C GLU A 34 -9.39 1.37 -10.34
N GLN A 35 -9.24 1.56 -9.02
CA GLN A 35 -9.94 0.81 -7.98
C GLN A 35 -10.27 1.71 -6.77
N PRO A 36 -11.16 2.72 -6.92
CA PRO A 36 -11.35 3.76 -5.91
C PRO A 36 -11.82 3.23 -4.55
N GLU A 37 -12.73 2.25 -4.52
CA GLU A 37 -13.22 1.66 -3.27
C GLU A 37 -12.13 0.85 -2.55
N LEU A 38 -11.38 0.02 -3.29
CA LEU A 38 -10.28 -0.76 -2.73
C LEU A 38 -9.18 0.17 -2.20
N PHE A 39 -8.82 1.20 -2.96
CA PHE A 39 -7.83 2.19 -2.55
C PHE A 39 -8.25 2.89 -1.25
N ALA A 40 -9.50 3.39 -1.18
CA ALA A 40 -9.99 4.09 0.00
C ALA A 40 -10.06 3.17 1.24
N ALA A 41 -10.43 1.90 1.06
CA ALA A 41 -10.45 0.92 2.14
C ALA A 41 -9.03 0.64 2.66
N ASP A 42 -8.06 0.46 1.76
CA ASP A 42 -6.68 0.14 2.11
C ASP A 42 -5.99 1.29 2.86
N VAL A 43 -6.22 2.53 2.43
CA VAL A 43 -5.74 3.73 3.14
C VAL A 43 -6.33 3.81 4.55
N ARG A 44 -7.64 3.56 4.72
CA ARG A 44 -8.27 3.57 6.05
C ARG A 44 -7.70 2.46 6.95
N ALA A 45 -7.45 1.28 6.41
CA ALA A 45 -6.83 0.17 7.15
C ALA A 45 -5.42 0.53 7.62
N ALA A 46 -4.61 1.15 6.75
CA ALA A 46 -3.27 1.62 7.11
C ALA A 46 -3.31 2.66 8.24
N LEU A 47 -4.16 3.69 8.11
CA LEU A 47 -4.28 4.76 9.10
C LEU A 47 -4.81 4.26 10.44
N ALA A 48 -5.70 3.27 10.45
CA ALA A 48 -6.21 2.66 11.68
C ALA A 48 -5.14 1.94 12.50
N GLN A 49 -4.02 1.52 11.88
CA GLN A 49 -2.89 0.90 12.57
C GLN A 49 -1.85 1.92 13.06
N MET A 50 -2.00 3.20 12.70
CA MET A 50 -1.11 4.25 13.18
C MET A 50 -1.52 4.66 14.59
N THR A 51 -0.72 4.28 15.59
CA THR A 51 -0.83 4.80 16.94
C THR A 51 0.02 6.07 17.07
N LEU A 52 -0.51 7.10 17.74
CA LEU A 52 0.22 8.33 18.09
C LEU A 52 1.29 8.07 19.15
#